data_AF-A0A8B3L8H2-F1
#
_entry.id   AF-A0A8B3L8H2-F1
#
_cell.length_a   1.000
_cell.length_b   1.000
_cell.length_c   1.000
_cell.angle_alpha   90.00
_cell.angle_beta   90.00
_cell.angle_gamma   90.00
#
_symmetry.space_group_name_H-M   'P 1'
#
loop_
_entity.id
_entity.type
_entity.pdbx_description
1 polymer ?
#
loop_
_entity_poly.entity_id
_entity_poly.type
_entity_poly.pdbx_seq_one_letter_code
_entity_poly.pdbx_strand_id
1 'polypeptide(L)' 'MPTSIRLSPEVEHRLDDLVAMTDRSKAEYLRDFVERGLEDLEDYYWAAEVLERIEAW' A
#
# COMPACT_ATOMS: atom_id res chain seq x y z
N MET A 1 -7.07 14.23 -6.41
CA MET A 1 -7.94 13.75 -7.51
C MET A 1 -8.35 12.32 -7.18
N PRO A 2 -9.59 11.86 -7.49
CA PRO A 2 -9.98 10.49 -7.24
C PRO A 2 -9.31 9.54 -8.26
N THR A 3 -8.73 8.45 -7.77
CA THR A 3 -8.14 7.39 -8.58
C THR A 3 -9.00 6.14 -8.45
N SER A 4 -9.35 5.52 -9.58
CA SER A 4 -10.09 4.26 -9.59
C SER A 4 -9.13 3.10 -9.87
N ILE A 5 -9.16 2.10 -9.00
CA ILE A 5 -8.37 0.87 -9.12
C ILE A 5 -9.30 -0.33 -9.10
N ARG A 6 -8.98 -1.35 -9.90
CA ARG A 6 -9.71 -2.64 -9.86
C ARG A 6 -8.99 -3.58 -8.92
N LEU A 7 -9.72 -4.07 -7.92
CA LEU A 7 -9.21 -5.05 -6.98
C LEU A 7 -9.65 -6.45 -7.39
N SER A 8 -8.89 -7.46 -6.98
CA SER A 8 -9.34 -8.84 -7.13
C SER A 8 -10.53 -9.10 -6.19
N PRO A 9 -11.43 -10.04 -6.53
CA PRO A 9 -12.56 -10.38 -5.66
C PRO A 9 -12.14 -10.79 -4.23
N GLU A 10 -10.98 -11.44 -4.11
CA GLU A 10 -10.41 -11.83 -2.81
C GLU A 10 -10.04 -10.62 -1.95
N VAL A 11 -9.41 -9.60 -2.55
CA VAL A 11 -9.04 -8.38 -1.83
C VAL A 11 -10.28 -7.59 -1.43
N GLU A 12 -11.29 -7.53 -2.29
CA GLU A 12 -12.56 -6.88 -1.93
C GLU A 12 -13.23 -7.57 -0.74
N HIS A 13 -13.28 -8.91 -0.72
CA HIS A 13 -13.84 -9.66 0.40
C HIS A 13 -13.10 -9.37 1.72
N ARG A 14 -11.76 -9.39 1.70
CA ARG A 14 -10.96 -9.08 2.90
C ARG A 14 -11.21 -7.66 3.39
N LEU A 15 -11.44 -6.72 2.48
CA LEU A 15 -11.76 -5.33 2.82
C LEU A 15 -13.17 -5.21 3.41
N ASP A 16 -14.14 -5.96 2.89
CA ASP A 16 -15.49 -6.06 3.47
C ASP A 16 -15.46 -6.59 4.91
N ASP A 17 -14.66 -7.64 5.17
CA ASP A 17 -14.50 -8.18 6.53
C ASP A 17 -13.90 -7.15 7.49
N LEU A 18 -12.87 -6.41 7.06
CA LEU A 18 -12.24 -5.36 7.87
C LEU A 18 -13.20 -4.21 8.19
N VAL A 19 -14.02 -3.82 7.22
CA VAL A 19 -15.06 -2.81 7.43
C VAL A 19 -16.16 -3.34 8.35
N ALA A 20 -16.54 -4.60 8.26
CA ALA A 20 -17.53 -5.19 9.17
C ALA A 20 -17.03 -5.27 10.62
N MET A 21 -15.72 -5.38 10.81
CA MET A 21 -15.09 -5.47 12.14
C MET A 21 -14.78 -4.11 12.77
N THR A 22 -14.87 -3.01 12.02
CA THR A 22 -14.43 -1.68 12.47
C THR A 22 -15.44 -0.60 12.10
N ASP A 23 -15.30 0.59 12.68
CA ASP A 23 -16.15 1.74 12.31
C ASP A 23 -15.53 2.57 11.18
N ARG A 24 -14.71 1.94 10.32
CA ARG A 24 -13.97 2.59 9.23
C ARG A 24 -14.53 2.19 7.87
N SER A 25 -14.50 3.11 6.92
CA SER A 25 -14.93 2.85 5.54
C SER A 25 -13.84 2.17 4.70
N LYS A 26 -14.25 1.51 3.60
CA LYS A 26 -13.34 0.95 2.59
C LYS A 26 -12.34 2.00 2.07
N ALA A 27 -12.81 3.23 1.84
CA ALA A 27 -11.99 4.31 1.31
C ALA A 27 -10.88 4.73 2.29
N GLU A 28 -11.17 4.72 3.59
CA GLU A 28 -10.16 5.04 4.61
C GLU A 28 -9.07 3.96 4.67
N TYR A 29 -9.45 2.68 4.62
CA TYR A 29 -8.47 1.59 4.55
C TYR A 29 -7.63 1.65 3.28
N LEU A 30 -8.25 1.90 2.12
CA LEU A 30 -7.52 2.00 0.86
C LEU A 30 -6.54 3.17 0.86
N ARG A 31 -6.92 4.32 1.41
CA ARG A 31 -6.00 5.45 1.57
C ARG A 31 -4.83 5.08 2.46
N ASP A 32 -5.08 4.53 3.65
CA ASP A 32 -4.04 4.14 4.59
C ASP A 32 -3.07 3.10 3.99
N PHE A 33 -3.59 2.13 3.23
CA PHE A 33 -2.75 1.12 2.57
C PHE A 33 -1.89 1.71 1.47
N VAL A 34 -2.41 2.68 0.70
CA VAL A 34 -1.63 3.36 -0.33
C VAL A 34 -0.53 4.22 0.29
N GLU A 35 -0.84 4.97 1.36
CA GLU A 35 0.13 5.84 2.03
C GLU A 35 1.25 5.00 2.67
N ARG A 36 0.90 3.98 3.46
CA ARG A 36 1.90 3.10 4.10
C ARG A 36 2.67 2.25 3.10
N GLY A 37 1.98 1.71 2.09
CA GLY A 37 2.63 0.94 1.04
C GLY A 37 3.61 1.78 0.22
N LEU A 38 3.36 3.08 0.08
CA LEU A 38 4.31 3.99 -0.56
C LEU A 38 5.54 4.20 0.33
N GLU A 39 5.37 4.43 1.63
CA GLU A 39 6.48 4.52 2.59
C GLU A 39 7.37 3.26 2.55
N ASP A 40 6.75 2.06 2.57
CA ASP A 40 7.47 0.78 2.50
C ASP A 40 8.23 0.63 1.16
N LEU A 41 7.64 1.07 0.05
CA LEU A 41 8.27 1.03 -1.27
C LEU A 41 9.41 2.03 -1.38
N GLU A 42 9.23 3.24 -0.86
CA GLU A 42 10.29 4.24 -0.78
C GLU A 42 11.46 3.66 0.02
N ASP A 43 11.26 3.16 1.24
CA ASP A 43 12.34 2.53 2.02
C ASP A 43 13.06 1.41 1.27
N TYR A 44 12.31 0.56 0.56
CA TYR A 44 12.90 -0.50 -0.27
C TYR A 44 13.77 0.05 -1.41
N TYR A 45 13.28 1.02 -2.18
CA TYR A 45 14.02 1.57 -3.31
C TYR A 45 15.17 2.48 -2.89
N TRP A 46 15.03 3.22 -1.79
CA TRP A 46 16.12 3.99 -1.20
C TRP A 46 17.25 3.07 -0.69
N ALA A 47 16.92 1.91 -0.12
CA ALA A 47 17.92 0.91 0.25
C ALA A 47 18.61 0.27 -0.97
N ALA A 48 17.87 0.02 -2.04
CA ALA A 48 18.42 -0.51 -3.29
C ALA A 48 19.39 0.48 -3.96
N GLU A 49 19.07 1.78 -3.97
CA GLU A 49 19.96 2.84 -4.50
C GLU A 49 21.26 2.97 -3.67
N VAL A 50 21.18 2.78 -2.35
CA VAL A 50 22.37 2.71 -1.50
C VAL A 50 23.23 1.49 -1.82
N LEU A 51 22.62 0.33 -2.09
CA LEU A 51 23.34 -0.90 -2.45
C LEU A 51 24.08 -0.75 -3.79
N GLU A 52 23.42 -0.20 -4.82
CA GLU A 52 24.06 0.10 -6.12
C GLU A 52 25.25 1.04 -5.95
N ARG A 53 25.14 2.03 -5.05
CA ARG A 53 26.24 2.97 -4.78
C ARG A 53 27.41 2.33 -4.02
N ILE A 54 27.19 1.31 -3.20
CA ILE A 54 28.28 0.58 -2.51
C ILE A 54 28.95 -0.43 -3.46
N GLU A 55 28.19 -1.09 -4.34
CA GLU A 55 28.74 -2.01 -5.34
C GLU A 55 29.51 -1.30 -6.48
N ALA A 56 29.24 -0.01 -6.68
CA ALA A 56 29.95 0.83 -7.65
C ALA A 56 31.30 1.40 -7.14
N TRP A 57 31.77 1.00 -5.95
CA TRP A 57 33.09 1.37 -5.38
C TRP A 57 34.16 0.30 -5.56
#